data_AF-A0A1F5LXY4-F1
#
_entry.id   AF-A0A1F5LXY4-F1
#
_cell.length_a   1.000
_cell.length_b   1.000
_cell.length_c   1.000
_cell.angle_alpha   90.00
_cell.angle_beta   90.00
_cell.angle_gamma   90.00
#
_symmetry.space_group_name_H-M   'P 1'
#
loop_
_entity.id
_entity.type
_entity.pdbx_description
1 polymer ?
#
loop_
_entity_poly.entity_id
_entity_poly.type
_entity_poly.pdbx_seq_one_letter_code
_entity_poly.pdbx_strand_id
1 'polypeptide(L)'
;MAPVTLKTVDDDLKDVIQQLFEIQSAVHGYLGPETQQELVRKIKNLTLALSTLSTHTQLPPNTEIQPDQTTDPSNPPLSSIQLPPEIIDYVDSARNPDIYTREFVELVQRGNQDLRGKREAFASFRDVLAREMRSAMPECRGEVDRVVVASGGKVPDSDGGH
;
A
#
# COMPACT_ATOMS: atom_id res chain seq x y z
N MET A 1 -24.43 -10.41 -11.13
CA MET A 1 -23.91 -9.21 -11.82
C MET A 1 -22.42 -9.39 -11.96
N ALA A 2 -21.84 -9.06 -13.13
CA ALA A 2 -20.38 -9.14 -13.29
C ALA A 2 -19.71 -8.14 -12.31
N PRO A 3 -18.53 -8.47 -11.77
CA PRO A 3 -17.82 -7.56 -10.87
C PRO A 3 -17.43 -6.28 -11.62
N VAL A 4 -17.66 -5.12 -10.99
CA VAL A 4 -17.21 -3.83 -11.54
C VAL A 4 -15.69 -3.81 -11.49
N THR A 5 -15.07 -3.54 -12.63
CA THR A 5 -13.61 -3.55 -12.77
C THR A 5 -13.05 -2.14 -12.73
N LEU A 6 -11.75 -2.02 -12.44
CA LEU A 6 -11.07 -0.72 -12.37
C LEU A 6 -11.23 0.09 -13.67
N LYS A 7 -11.11 -0.55 -14.85
CA LYS A 7 -11.30 0.11 -16.16
C LYS A 7 -12.71 0.66 -16.33
N THR A 8 -13.74 -0.07 -15.87
CA THR A 8 -15.13 0.40 -15.94
C THR A 8 -15.31 1.71 -15.17
N VAL A 9 -14.73 1.80 -13.97
CA VAL A 9 -14.81 3.01 -13.14
C VAL A 9 -13.99 4.16 -13.75
N ASP A 10 -12.83 3.87 -14.35
CA ASP A 10 -12.01 4.86 -15.06
C ASP A 10 -12.76 5.47 -16.26
N ASP A 11 -13.45 4.63 -17.04
CA ASP A 11 -14.28 5.09 -18.17
C ASP A 11 -15.46 5.94 -17.67
N ASP A 12 -16.17 5.51 -16.62
CA ASP A 12 -17.26 6.29 -16.01
C ASP A 12 -16.78 7.66 -15.50
N LEU A 13 -15.58 7.72 -14.91
CA LEU A 13 -14.99 8.98 -14.41
C LEU A 13 -14.67 9.92 -15.58
N LYS A 14 -14.09 9.42 -16.67
CA LYS A 14 -13.80 10.19 -17.88
C LYS A 14 -15.07 10.75 -18.50
N ASP A 15 -16.14 9.97 -18.54
CA ASP A 15 -17.44 10.40 -19.05
C ASP A 15 -18.03 11.54 -18.21
N VAL A 16 -17.93 11.45 -16.87
CA VAL A 16 -18.37 12.53 -15.97
C VAL A 16 -17.56 13.81 -16.19
N ILE A 17 -16.23 13.71 -16.30
CA ILE A 17 -15.36 14.88 -16.56
C ILE A 17 -15.70 15.52 -17.90
N GLN A 18 -15.90 14.70 -18.94
CA GLN A 18 -16.27 15.18 -20.27
C GLN A 18 -17.62 15.91 -20.24
N GLN A 19 -18.63 15.38 -19.54
CA GLN A 19 -19.93 16.04 -19.39
C GLN A 19 -19.82 17.37 -18.64
N LEU A 20 -18.99 17.47 -17.59
CA LEU A 20 -18.73 18.72 -16.88
C LEU A 20 -18.09 19.78 -17.80
N PHE A 21 -17.11 19.37 -18.61
CA PHE A 21 -16.44 20.26 -19.56
C PHE A 21 -17.41 20.78 -20.64
N GLU A 22 -18.27 19.92 -21.17
CA GLU A 22 -19.29 20.30 -22.15
C GLU A 22 -20.33 21.26 -21.57
N ILE A 23 -20.72 21.06 -20.30
CA ILE A 23 -21.62 21.97 -19.59
C ILE A 23 -20.96 23.33 -19.42
N GLN A 24 -19.71 23.38 -18.94
CA GLN A 24 -18.96 24.63 -18.81
C GLN A 24 -18.90 25.39 -20.13
N SER A 25 -18.60 24.69 -21.23
CA SER A 25 -18.53 25.27 -22.56
C SER A 25 -19.88 25.82 -23.03
N ALA A 26 -20.98 25.06 -22.82
CA ALA A 26 -22.33 25.49 -23.18
C ALA A 26 -22.83 26.70 -22.37
N VAL A 27 -22.44 26.80 -21.09
CA VAL A 27 -22.76 27.96 -20.24
C VAL A 27 -21.98 29.19 -20.69
N HIS A 28 -20.70 29.04 -21.04
CA HIS A 28 -19.88 30.16 -21.49
C HIS A 28 -20.34 30.73 -22.85
N GLY A 29 -20.77 29.85 -23.76
CA GLY A 29 -21.33 30.21 -25.08
C GLY A 29 -22.85 30.35 -25.09
N TYR A 30 -23.46 30.89 -24.03
CA TYR A 30 -24.92 30.99 -23.96
C TYR A 30 -25.49 31.96 -25.01
N LEU A 31 -26.26 31.44 -25.97
CA LEU A 31 -26.82 32.20 -27.09
C LEU A 31 -28.37 32.25 -27.09
N GLY A 32 -29.03 31.80 -26.01
CA GLY A 32 -30.48 31.93 -25.83
C GLY A 32 -31.22 30.60 -25.60
N PRO A 33 -32.50 30.49 -25.99
CA PRO A 33 -33.40 29.42 -25.55
C PRO A 33 -33.03 28.02 -26.07
N GLU A 34 -32.36 27.93 -27.23
CA GLU A 34 -31.86 26.64 -27.74
C GLU A 34 -30.71 26.11 -26.86
N THR A 35 -29.80 26.99 -26.43
CA THR A 35 -28.73 26.62 -25.49
C THR A 35 -29.30 26.16 -24.14
N GLN A 36 -30.42 26.75 -23.72
CA GLN A 36 -31.08 26.36 -22.48
C GLN A 36 -31.60 24.91 -22.51
N GLN A 37 -32.22 24.48 -23.62
CA GLN A 37 -32.70 23.10 -23.78
C GLN A 37 -31.53 22.09 -23.78
N GLU A 38 -30.45 22.44 -24.47
CA GLU A 38 -29.23 21.63 -24.50
C GLU A 38 -28.56 21.53 -23.13
N LEU A 39 -28.51 22.62 -22.37
CA LEU A 39 -27.98 22.62 -21.01
C LEU A 39 -28.77 21.68 -20.08
N VAL A 40 -30.11 21.73 -20.14
CA VAL A 40 -30.98 20.85 -19.35
C VAL A 40 -30.73 19.38 -19.72
N ARG A 41 -30.55 19.08 -21.01
CA ARG A 41 -30.20 17.72 -21.46
C ARG A 41 -28.86 17.25 -20.90
N LYS A 42 -27.83 18.10 -20.95
CA LYS A 42 -26.51 17.78 -20.41
C LYS A 42 -26.51 17.57 -18.90
N ILE A 43 -27.25 18.39 -18.14
CA ILE A 43 -27.39 18.23 -16.67
C ILE A 43 -28.09 16.90 -16.33
N LYS A 44 -29.09 16.49 -17.10
CA LYS A 44 -29.74 15.18 -16.92
C LYS A 44 -28.76 14.04 -17.16
N ASN A 45 -27.97 14.12 -18.23
CA ASN A 45 -26.94 13.12 -18.52
C ASN A 45 -25.88 13.06 -17.42
N LEU A 46 -25.45 14.21 -16.89
CA LEU A 46 -24.53 14.29 -15.74
C LEU A 46 -25.09 13.62 -14.50
N THR A 47 -26.37 13.84 -14.21
CA THR A 47 -27.04 13.22 -13.05
C THR A 47 -27.06 11.69 -13.19
N LEU A 48 -27.34 11.18 -14.39
CA LEU A 48 -27.31 9.74 -14.67
C LEU A 48 -25.90 9.17 -14.55
N ALA A 49 -24.89 9.83 -15.13
CA ALA A 49 -23.50 9.39 -15.06
C ALA A 49 -22.97 9.36 -13.62
N LEU A 50 -23.24 10.38 -12.82
CA LEU A 50 -22.89 10.41 -11.40
C LEU A 50 -23.61 9.32 -10.59
N SER A 51 -24.87 9.03 -10.90
CA SER A 51 -25.60 7.93 -10.27
C SER A 51 -24.97 6.58 -10.62
N THR A 52 -24.62 6.35 -11.88
CA THR A 52 -23.94 5.12 -12.31
C THR A 52 -22.60 4.97 -11.60
N LEU A 53 -21.76 6.01 -11.62
CA LEU A 53 -20.46 6.02 -10.95
C LEU A 53 -20.60 5.73 -9.44
N SER A 54 -21.59 6.33 -8.79
CA SER A 54 -21.87 6.06 -7.37
C SER A 54 -22.24 4.59 -7.13
N THR A 55 -23.10 3.99 -7.97
CA THR A 55 -23.47 2.58 -7.82
C THR A 55 -22.31 1.62 -8.10
N HIS A 56 -21.45 1.96 -9.06
CA HIS A 56 -20.28 1.16 -9.43
C HIS A 56 -19.15 1.23 -8.40
N THR A 57 -19.08 2.32 -7.62
CA THR A 57 -18.06 2.53 -6.57
C THR A 57 -18.53 2.08 -5.18
N GLN A 58 -19.81 1.76 -5.01
CA GLN A 58 -20.32 1.20 -3.75
C GLN A 58 -19.74 -0.20 -3.50
N LEU A 59 -18.90 -0.29 -2.49
CA LEU A 59 -18.35 -1.56 -2.00
C LEU A 59 -19.49 -2.38 -1.35
N PRO A 60 -19.69 -3.65 -1.75
CA PRO A 60 -20.67 -4.51 -1.09
C PRO A 60 -20.25 -4.73 0.37
N PRO A 61 -21.17 -4.63 1.35
CA PRO A 61 -20.83 -4.63 2.78
C PRO A 61 -20.28 -5.97 3.32
N ASN A 62 -20.11 -7.01 2.49
CA ASN A 62 -19.78 -8.36 2.97
C ASN A 62 -18.96 -9.23 1.99
N THR A 63 -18.09 -8.62 1.19
CA THR A 63 -17.25 -9.41 0.28
C THR A 63 -16.04 -9.95 1.05
N GLU A 64 -16.07 -11.24 1.39
CA GLU A 64 -14.85 -11.96 1.77
C GLU A 64 -13.82 -11.78 0.65
N ILE A 65 -12.66 -11.25 1.00
CA ILE A 65 -11.54 -11.06 0.07
C ILE A 65 -10.98 -12.45 -0.24
N GLN A 66 -11.65 -13.18 -1.12
CA GLN A 66 -11.07 -14.37 -1.72
C GLN A 66 -10.15 -13.88 -2.83
N PRO A 67 -8.84 -14.19 -2.79
CA PRO A 67 -7.93 -13.91 -3.89
C PRO A 67 -8.35 -14.80 -5.06
N ASP A 68 -9.24 -14.29 -5.90
CA ASP A 68 -9.68 -14.98 -7.10
C ASP A 68 -8.49 -14.98 -8.08
N GLN A 69 -7.82 -16.13 -8.20
CA GLN A 69 -6.54 -16.27 -8.90
C GLN A 69 -6.64 -16.11 -10.43
N THR A 70 -7.83 -15.77 -10.95
CA THR A 70 -8.14 -15.77 -12.39
C THR A 70 -8.40 -14.38 -12.98
N THR A 71 -8.28 -13.29 -12.21
CA THR A 71 -8.50 -11.94 -12.73
C THR A 71 -7.26 -11.35 -13.39
N ASP A 72 -7.45 -10.71 -14.55
CA ASP A 72 -6.42 -9.94 -15.27
C ASP A 72 -5.76 -8.93 -14.30
N PRO A 73 -4.43 -9.03 -14.05
CA PRO A 73 -3.74 -8.14 -13.12
C PRO A 73 -3.78 -6.66 -13.55
N SER A 74 -4.05 -6.39 -14.83
CA SER A 74 -4.23 -5.02 -15.35
C SER A 74 -5.64 -4.46 -15.15
N ASN A 75 -6.60 -5.30 -14.77
CA ASN A 75 -7.99 -4.89 -14.56
C ASN A 75 -8.66 -5.65 -13.40
N PRO A 76 -8.16 -5.47 -12.17
CA PRO A 76 -8.76 -6.12 -11.01
C PRO A 76 -10.18 -5.59 -10.74
N PRO A 77 -11.02 -6.38 -10.05
CA PRO A 77 -12.28 -5.89 -9.52
C PRO A 77 -12.03 -4.80 -8.48
N LEU A 78 -12.84 -3.74 -8.49
CA LEU A 78 -12.68 -2.58 -7.61
C LEU A 78 -12.65 -2.98 -6.12
N SER A 79 -13.44 -3.99 -5.75
CA SER A 79 -13.54 -4.50 -4.38
C SER A 79 -12.26 -5.14 -3.82
N SER A 80 -11.33 -5.54 -4.69
CA SER A 80 -10.04 -6.10 -4.27
C SER A 80 -8.98 -5.04 -3.95
N ILE A 81 -9.23 -3.78 -4.33
CA ILE A 81 -8.27 -2.69 -4.16
C ILE A 81 -8.46 -2.09 -2.77
N GLN A 82 -7.38 -2.07 -1.98
CA GLN A 82 -7.34 -1.38 -0.71
C GLN A 82 -6.36 -0.21 -0.80
N LEU A 83 -6.80 0.96 -0.36
CA LEU A 83 -6.01 2.19 -0.38
C LEU A 83 -5.68 2.59 1.07
N PRO A 84 -4.40 2.81 1.40
CA PRO A 84 -4.02 3.47 2.63
C PRO A 84 -4.70 4.85 2.74
N PRO A 85 -5.21 5.24 3.92
CA PRO A 85 -5.89 6.51 4.09
C PRO A 85 -4.98 7.71 3.80
N GLU A 86 -3.67 7.57 4.00
CA GLU A 86 -2.69 8.63 3.75
C GLU A 86 -2.64 9.03 2.26
N ILE A 87 -2.98 8.12 1.34
CA ILE A 87 -3.01 8.43 -0.09
C ILE A 87 -4.09 9.48 -0.40
N ILE A 88 -5.19 9.52 0.36
CA ILE A 88 -6.27 10.50 0.18
C ILE A 88 -5.72 11.91 0.42
N ASP A 89 -4.92 12.11 1.47
CA ASP A 89 -4.30 13.39 1.79
C ASP A 89 -3.34 13.86 0.68
N TYR A 90 -2.66 12.93 0.00
CA TYR A 90 -1.81 13.25 -1.15
C TYR A 90 -2.64 13.78 -2.31
N VAL A 91 -3.77 13.14 -2.63
CA VAL A 91 -4.67 13.57 -3.71
C VAL A 91 -5.31 14.92 -3.37
N ASP A 92 -5.81 15.09 -2.14
CA ASP A 92 -6.44 16.33 -1.68
C ASP A 92 -5.47 17.53 -1.69
N SER A 93 -4.18 17.28 -1.42
CA SER A 93 -3.11 18.30 -1.50
C SER A 93 -2.53 18.48 -2.91
N ALA A 94 -3.12 17.85 -3.94
CA ALA A 94 -2.62 17.84 -5.31
C ALA A 94 -1.15 17.37 -5.45
N ARG A 95 -0.70 16.52 -4.52
CA ARG A 95 0.61 15.87 -4.53
C ARG A 95 0.54 14.55 -5.28
N ASN A 96 1.61 14.20 -6.01
CA ASN A 96 1.66 12.92 -6.72
C ASN A 96 1.63 11.75 -5.70
N PRO A 97 0.61 10.85 -5.73
CA PRO A 97 0.50 9.72 -4.82
C PRO A 97 1.64 8.70 -4.98
N ASP A 98 2.34 8.64 -6.12
CA ASP A 98 3.50 7.77 -6.32
C ASP A 98 4.63 8.06 -5.33
N ILE A 99 4.68 9.29 -4.79
CA ILE A 99 5.65 9.69 -3.79
C ILE A 99 5.42 8.92 -2.48
N TYR A 100 4.17 8.66 -2.08
CA TYR A 100 3.88 7.83 -0.90
C TYR A 100 4.47 6.43 -1.06
N THR A 101 4.24 5.80 -2.21
CA THR A 101 4.77 4.45 -2.48
C THR A 101 6.28 4.44 -2.45
N ARG A 102 6.93 5.46 -3.03
CA ARG A 102 8.39 5.62 -2.97
C ARG A 102 8.88 5.78 -1.54
N GLU A 103 8.32 6.72 -0.78
CA GLU A 103 8.68 6.98 0.62
C GLU A 103 8.48 5.72 1.49
N PHE A 104 7.42 4.95 1.24
CA PHE A 104 7.15 3.70 1.93
C PHE A 104 8.24 2.65 1.66
N VAL A 105 8.63 2.47 0.40
CA VAL A 105 9.72 1.54 0.04
C VAL A 105 11.04 1.98 0.68
N GLU A 106 11.36 3.27 0.63
CA GLU A 106 12.56 3.83 1.27
C GLU A 106 12.53 3.63 2.79
N LEU A 107 11.38 3.82 3.43
CA LEU A 107 11.18 3.59 4.86
C LEU A 107 11.38 2.12 5.23
N VAL A 108 10.77 1.20 4.48
CA VAL A 108 10.91 -0.26 4.71
C VAL A 108 12.36 -0.69 4.53
N GLN A 109 13.03 -0.21 3.48
CA GLN A 109 14.44 -0.54 3.24
C GLN A 109 15.33 -0.04 4.39
N ARG A 110 15.15 1.22 4.81
CA ARG A 110 15.88 1.81 5.94
C ARG A 110 15.61 1.06 7.25
N GLY A 111 14.35 0.74 7.52
CA GLY A 111 13.96 -0.02 8.70
C GLY A 111 14.57 -1.42 8.73
N ASN A 112 14.57 -2.11 7.59
CA ASN A 112 15.19 -3.44 7.48
C ASN A 112 16.71 -3.39 7.69
N GLN A 113 17.39 -2.37 7.15
CA GLN A 113 18.81 -2.17 7.36
C GLN A 113 19.14 -1.86 8.83
N ASP A 114 18.36 -0.99 9.48
CA ASP A 114 18.52 -0.67 10.91
C ASP A 114 18.31 -1.90 11.80
N LEU A 115 17.25 -2.68 11.56
CA LEU A 115 16.99 -3.93 12.28
C LEU A 115 18.13 -4.94 12.08
N ARG A 116 18.63 -5.07 10.85
CA ARG A 116 19.77 -5.95 10.57
C ARG A 116 21.01 -5.50 11.33
N GLY A 117 21.33 -4.21 11.34
CA GLY A 117 22.48 -3.65 12.05
C GLY A 117 22.37 -3.85 13.57
N LYS A 118 21.20 -3.61 14.15
CA LYS A 118 20.91 -3.89 15.57
C LYS A 118 21.10 -5.37 15.88
N ARG A 119 20.54 -6.28 15.08
CA ARG A 119 20.69 -7.72 15.26
C ARG A 119 22.15 -8.16 15.24
N GLU A 120 22.95 -7.61 14.33
CA GLU A 120 24.38 -7.88 14.23
C GLU A 120 25.16 -7.35 15.43
N ALA A 121 24.85 -6.13 15.89
CA ALA A 121 25.46 -5.55 17.09
C ALA A 121 25.14 -6.38 18.34
N PHE A 122 23.89 -6.82 18.52
CA PHE A 122 23.50 -7.69 19.63
C PHE A 122 24.17 -9.07 19.56
N ALA A 123 24.32 -9.64 18.36
CA ALA A 123 25.05 -10.90 18.17
C ALA A 123 26.54 -10.74 18.55
N SER A 124 27.18 -9.66 18.10
CA SER A 124 28.56 -9.33 18.48
C SER A 124 28.73 -9.13 19.99
N PHE A 125 27.81 -8.38 20.60
CA PHE A 125 27.80 -8.16 22.05
C PHE A 125 27.66 -9.48 22.83
N ARG A 126 26.72 -10.35 22.42
CA ARG A 126 26.57 -11.69 22.98
C ARG A 126 27.88 -12.48 22.90
N ASP A 127 28.52 -12.51 21.74
CA ASP A 127 29.73 -13.32 21.51
C ASP A 127 30.94 -12.81 22.31
N VAL A 128 31.07 -11.49 22.47
CA VAL A 128 32.10 -10.88 23.34
C VAL A 128 31.81 -11.18 24.81
N LEU A 129 30.58 -10.93 25.27
CA LEU A 129 30.20 -11.16 26.67
C LEU A 129 30.38 -12.62 27.07
N ALA A 130 29.97 -13.56 26.21
CA ALA A 130 30.14 -14.99 26.46
C ALA A 130 31.61 -15.38 26.58
N ARG A 131 32.49 -14.81 25.76
CA ARG A 131 33.93 -15.05 25.82
C ARG A 131 34.55 -14.57 27.12
N GLU A 132 34.22 -13.34 27.53
CA GLU A 132 34.72 -12.78 28.79
C GLU A 132 34.19 -13.56 30.00
N MET A 133 32.91 -13.95 30.01
CA MET A 133 32.35 -14.77 31.08
C MET A 133 33.00 -16.16 31.17
N ARG A 134 33.28 -16.81 30.03
CA ARG A 134 34.02 -18.10 29.99
C ARG A 134 35.45 -18.00 30.51
N SER A 135 36.09 -16.84 30.32
CA SER A 135 37.44 -16.57 30.79
C SER A 135 37.47 -16.28 32.29
N ALA A 136 36.58 -15.40 32.75
CA ALA A 136 36.52 -14.94 34.14
C ALA A 136 35.88 -15.93 35.11
N MET A 137 34.95 -16.78 34.64
CA MET A 137 34.19 -17.75 35.45
C MET A 137 34.17 -19.15 34.80
N PRO A 138 35.25 -19.93 34.94
CA PRO A 138 35.37 -21.26 34.32
C PRO A 138 34.26 -22.24 34.74
N GLU A 139 33.72 -22.11 35.95
CA GLU A 139 32.65 -22.93 36.50
C GLU A 139 31.31 -22.76 35.78
N CYS A 140 31.09 -21.62 35.12
CA CYS A 140 29.83 -21.28 34.43
C CYS A 140 29.88 -21.55 32.91
N ARG A 141 30.99 -22.08 32.37
CA ARG A 141 31.20 -22.23 30.92
C ARG A 141 30.07 -22.98 30.21
N GLY A 142 29.63 -24.12 30.77
CA GLY A 142 28.57 -24.93 30.17
C GLY A 142 27.22 -24.20 30.08
N GLU A 143 26.89 -23.39 31.09
CA GLU A 143 25.66 -22.59 31.10
C GLU A 143 25.74 -21.42 30.11
N VAL A 144 26.90 -20.74 30.04
CA VAL A 144 27.13 -19.68 29.05
C VAL A 144 26.98 -20.23 27.62
N ASP A 145 27.50 -21.42 27.36
CA ASP A 145 27.41 -22.07 26.04
C ASP A 145 25.98 -22.38 25.65
N ARG A 146 25.22 -22.92 26.61
CA ARG A 146 23.80 -23.20 26.43
C ARG A 146 23.01 -21.93 26.07
N VAL A 147 23.31 -20.81 26.73
CA VAL A 147 22.66 -19.52 26.45
C VAL A 147 23.08 -18.96 25.09
N VAL A 148 24.34 -19.09 24.69
CA VAL A 148 24.82 -18.66 23.36
C VAL A 148 24.11 -19.43 22.25
N VAL A 149 24.01 -20.75 22.36
CA VAL A 149 23.28 -21.58 21.37
C VAL A 149 21.79 -21.22 21.36
N ALA A 150 21.16 -21.09 22.54
CA ALA A 150 19.75 -20.75 22.65
C ALA A 150 19.41 -19.37 22.06
N SER A 151 20.37 -18.43 22.08
CA SER A 151 20.25 -17.09 21.48
C SER A 151 20.73 -17.02 20.03
N GLY A 152 20.90 -18.18 19.37
CA GLY A 152 21.24 -18.28 17.94
C GLY A 152 22.71 -18.01 17.61
N GLY A 153 23.60 -18.11 18.60
CA GLY A 153 25.04 -18.03 18.42
C GLY A 153 25.67 -19.39 18.20
N LYS A 154 26.93 -19.40 17.75
CA LYS A 154 27.74 -20.61 17.67
C LYS A 154 28.77 -20.60 18.78
N VAL A 155 28.89 -21.72 19.47
CA VAL A 155 29.97 -21.93 20.43
C VAL A 155 31.24 -22.20 19.62
N PRO A 156 32.34 -21.46 19.83
CA PRO A 156 33.61 -21.78 19.18
C PRO A 156 34.06 -23.16 19.65
N ASP A 157 34.35 -24.05 18.68
CA ASP A 157 34.89 -25.39 18.94
C ASP A 157 36.16 -25.25 19.78
N SER A 158 36.16 -25.89 20.93
CA SER A 158 37.36 -26.07 21.73
C SER A 158 38.16 -27.23 21.15
N ASP A 159 38.80 -27.06 20.00
CA ASP A 159 39.97 -27.89 19.67
C ASP A 159 40.88 -27.32 18.60
N GLY A 160 42.18 -27.37 18.89
CA GLY A 160 43.27 -26.80 18.11
C GLY A 160 44.54 -26.70 18.95
N GLY A 161 44.76 -27.67 19.84
CA GLY A 161 46.05 -27.89 20.48
C GLY A 161 47.01 -28.54 19.50
N HIS A 162 48.13 -27.87 19.22
CA HIS A 162 49.39 -28.52 18.88
C HIS A 162 50.25 -28.59 20.14
#